data_AF-A0A5J4KDK5-F1
#
_entry.id   AF-A0A5J4KDK5-F1
#
_cell.length_a   1.000
_cell.length_b   1.000
_cell.length_c   1.000
_cell.angle_alpha   90.00
_cell.angle_beta   90.00
_cell.angle_gamma   90.00
#
_symmetry.space_group_name_H-M   'P 1'
#
loop_
_entity.id
_entity.type
_entity.pdbx_description
1 polymer ?
#
loop_
_entity_poly.entity_id
_entity_poly.type
_entity_poly.pdbx_seq_one_letter_code
_entity_poly.pdbx_strand_id
1 'polypeptide(L)'
;MVQHSHFTRRALKILELSEREAQRLQHPYVGTEHILLGLLLEGNGLAANVLKERGIQYQDVQQAINQILASGSPQRHRKRNFYTTLALSGVAAATYFVARRRV
;
A
#
# COMPACT_ATOMS: atom_id res chain seq x y z
N MET A 1 14.23 4.33 -6.39
CA MET A 1 13.24 3.39 -6.97
C MET A 1 13.55 2.00 -6.42
N VAL A 2 12.70 1.47 -5.55
CA VAL A 2 12.92 0.16 -4.92
C VAL A 2 12.74 -0.92 -6.00
N GLN A 3 13.76 -1.75 -6.25
CA GLN A 3 13.63 -2.87 -7.18
C GLN A 3 12.81 -3.98 -6.52
N HIS A 4 11.56 -4.16 -6.94
CA HIS A 4 10.83 -5.38 -6.60
C HIS A 4 11.07 -6.43 -7.70
N SER A 5 12.12 -7.24 -7.50
CA SER A 5 12.55 -8.31 -8.44
C SER A 5 11.49 -9.42 -8.67
N HIS A 6 10.41 -9.44 -7.91
CA HIS A 6 9.41 -10.52 -7.91
C HIS A 6 8.05 -10.14 -8.50
N PHE A 7 7.85 -8.88 -8.90
CA PHE A 7 6.57 -8.43 -9.44
C PHE A 7 6.64 -8.24 -10.96
N THR A 8 5.53 -8.53 -11.63
CA THR A 8 5.37 -8.17 -13.03
C THR A 8 5.36 -6.64 -13.17
N ARG A 9 5.74 -6.12 -14.35
CA ARG A 9 5.65 -4.67 -14.63
C ARG A 9 4.24 -4.11 -14.38
N ARG A 10 3.22 -4.93 -14.63
CA ARG A 10 1.82 -4.59 -14.37
C ARG A 10 1.54 -4.44 -12.88
N ALA A 11 1.98 -5.40 -12.07
CA ALA A 11 1.83 -5.33 -10.62
C ALA A 11 2.55 -4.11 -10.05
N LEU A 12 3.75 -3.77 -10.55
CA LEU A 12 4.44 -2.54 -10.19
C LEU A 12 3.62 -1.28 -10.50
N LYS A 13 3.01 -1.22 -11.69
CA LYS A 13 2.11 -0.11 -12.07
C LYS A 13 0.90 -0.02 -11.13
N ILE A 14 0.30 -1.14 -10.76
CA ILE A 14 -0.83 -1.18 -9.82
C ILE A 14 -0.39 -0.62 -8.46
N LEU A 15 0.78 -1.02 -7.95
CA LEU A 15 1.31 -0.50 -6.68
C LEU A 15 1.56 1.02 -6.74
N GLU A 16 2.12 1.52 -7.84
CA GLU A 16 2.31 2.96 -8.06
C GLU A 16 0.97 3.72 -8.07
N LEU A 17 -0.04 3.19 -8.76
CA LEU A 17 -1.39 3.75 -8.77
C LEU A 17 -2.03 3.72 -7.37
N SER A 18 -1.79 2.65 -6.60
CA SER A 18 -2.28 2.51 -5.23
C SER A 18 -1.67 3.55 -4.30
N GLU A 19 -0.38 3.81 -4.43
CA GLU A 19 0.32 4.84 -3.67
C GLU A 19 -0.23 6.24 -3.98
N ARG A 20 -0.48 6.53 -5.27
CA ARG A 20 -1.12 7.79 -5.69
C ARG A 20 -2.51 7.95 -5.10
N GLU A 21 -3.31 6.89 -5.07
CA GLU A 21 -4.65 6.95 -4.48
C GLU A 21 -4.61 7.17 -2.97
N ALA A 22 -3.67 6.53 -2.26
CA ALA A 22 -3.48 6.78 -0.82
C ALA A 22 -3.10 8.25 -0.55
N GLN A 23 -2.18 8.81 -1.35
CA GLN A 23 -1.81 10.22 -1.26
C GLN A 23 -2.99 11.15 -1.58
N ARG A 24 -3.76 10.84 -2.63
CA ARG A 24 -4.94 11.63 -3.05
C ARG A 24 -6.03 11.66 -1.99
N LEU A 25 -6.24 10.55 -1.29
CA LEU A 25 -7.18 10.42 -0.18
C LEU A 25 -6.59 10.88 1.17
N GLN A 26 -5.33 11.33 1.18
CA GLN A 26 -4.61 11.77 2.38
C GLN A 26 -4.52 10.67 3.46
N HIS A 27 -4.43 9.41 3.04
CA HIS A 27 -4.25 8.27 3.94
C HIS A 27 -2.76 8.05 4.23
N PRO A 28 -2.36 7.82 5.50
CA PRO A 28 -0.95 7.76 5.89
C PRO A 28 -0.23 6.45 5.49
N TYR A 29 -0.92 5.50 4.87
CA TYR A 29 -0.36 4.23 4.39
C TYR A 29 -1.18 3.71 3.20
N VAL A 30 -0.59 2.78 2.44
CA VAL A 30 -1.26 2.05 1.36
C VAL A 30 -1.96 0.82 1.93
N GLY A 31 -3.26 0.95 2.23
CA GLY A 31 -4.15 -0.16 2.59
C GLY A 31 -4.61 -1.01 1.39
N THR A 32 -5.31 -2.11 1.66
CA THR A 32 -5.86 -3.03 0.63
C THR A 32 -6.86 -2.36 -0.30
N GLU A 33 -7.59 -1.37 0.21
CA GLU A 33 -8.54 -0.54 -0.53
C GLU A 33 -7.86 0.28 -1.64
N HIS A 34 -6.64 0.77 -1.39
CA HIS A 34 -5.88 1.49 -2.41
C HIS A 34 -5.37 0.54 -3.50
N ILE A 35 -5.01 -0.69 -3.12
CA ILE A 35 -4.67 -1.74 -4.09
C ILE A 35 -5.86 -2.05 -4.99
N LEU A 36 -7.06 -2.14 -4.41
CA LEU A 36 -8.29 -2.33 -5.16
C LEU A 36 -8.56 -1.17 -6.13
N LEU A 37 -8.40 0.09 -5.68
CA LEU A 37 -8.51 1.26 -6.56
C LEU A 37 -7.44 1.23 -7.66
N GLY A 38 -6.19 0.87 -7.35
CA GLY A 38 -5.10 0.73 -8.31
C GLY A 38 -5.38 -0.33 -9.38
N LEU A 39 -6.01 -1.46 -9.01
CA LEU A 39 -6.46 -2.48 -9.95
C LEU A 39 -7.52 -1.96 -10.93
N LEU A 40 -8.51 -1.22 -10.41
CA LEU A 40 -9.58 -0.64 -11.22
C LEU A 40 -9.05 0.45 -12.18
N LEU A 41 -8.11 1.27 -11.71
CA LEU A 41 -7.45 2.30 -12.52
C LEU A 41 -6.54 1.72 -13.60
N GLU A 42 -5.83 0.62 -13.30
CA GLU A 42 -4.98 -0.03 -14.31
C GLU A 42 -5.83 -0.66 -15.42
N GLY A 43 -7.01 -1.19 -15.07
CA GLY A 43 -8.16 -1.33 -15.96
C GLY A 43 -8.12 -2.42 -17.03
N ASN A 44 -6.94 -2.97 -17.35
CA ASN A 44 -6.72 -3.82 -18.52
C ASN A 44 -6.50 -5.32 -18.15
N GLY A 45 -6.77 -5.71 -16.91
CA GLY A 45 -6.29 -6.96 -16.31
C GLY A 45 -7.43 -7.85 -15.84
N LEU A 46 -7.16 -9.15 -15.63
CA LEU A 46 -8.19 -10.11 -15.22
C LEU A 46 -8.98 -9.63 -14.00
N ALA A 47 -8.29 -9.13 -12.97
CA ALA A 47 -8.95 -8.60 -11.77
C ALA A 47 -9.88 -7.42 -12.08
N ALA A 48 -9.44 -6.47 -12.91
CA ALA A 48 -10.27 -5.33 -13.32
C ALA A 48 -11.50 -5.79 -14.12
N ASN A 49 -11.33 -6.78 -15.01
CA ASN A 49 -12.42 -7.34 -15.81
C ASN A 49 -13.45 -8.05 -14.91
N VAL A 50 -13.00 -8.92 -14.01
CA VAL A 50 -13.87 -9.62 -13.07
C VAL A 50 -14.67 -8.62 -12.21
N LEU A 51 -14.04 -7.54 -11.73
CA LEU A 51 -14.75 -6.50 -10.98
C LEU A 51 -15.79 -5.78 -11.84
N LYS A 52 -15.43 -5.39 -13.07
CA LYS A 52 -16.36 -4.76 -14.02
C LYS A 52 -17.53 -5.65 -14.41
N GLU A 53 -17.29 -6.95 -14.62
CA GLU A 53 -18.33 -7.96 -14.90
C GLU A 53 -19.31 -8.10 -13.74
N ARG A 54 -18.87 -7.83 -12.51
CA ARG A 54 -19.72 -7.78 -11.32
C ARG A 54 -20.38 -6.41 -11.11
N GLY A 55 -20.23 -5.48 -12.06
CA GLY A 55 -20.77 -4.13 -11.98
C GLY A 55 -19.99 -3.21 -11.02
N ILE A 56 -18.82 -3.61 -10.54
CA ILE A 56 -18.01 -2.83 -9.62
C ILE A 56 -17.09 -1.91 -10.43
N GLN A 57 -17.32 -0.61 -10.30
CA GLN A 57 -16.51 0.44 -10.89
C GLN A 57 -15.69 1.17 -9.83
N TYR A 58 -14.74 1.97 -10.30
CA TYR A 58 -13.90 2.81 -9.43
C TYR A 58 -14.73 3.70 -8.48
N GLN A 59 -15.82 4.30 -8.99
CA GLN A 59 -16.66 5.20 -8.22
C GLN A 59 -17.36 4.50 -7.06
N ASP A 60 -17.83 3.27 -7.26
CA ASP A 60 -18.51 2.48 -6.22
C ASP A 60 -17.58 2.20 -5.05
N VAL A 61 -16.34 1.79 -5.35
CA VAL A 61 -15.32 1.51 -4.34
C VAL A 61 -14.90 2.79 -3.61
N GLN A 62 -14.72 3.89 -4.34
CA GLN A 62 -14.38 5.18 -3.73
C GLN A 62 -15.47 5.65 -2.76
N GLN A 63 -16.74 5.52 -3.12
CA GLN A 63 -17.87 5.86 -2.26
C GLN A 63 -17.90 4.97 -1.01
N ALA A 64 -17.70 3.66 -1.16
CA ALA A 64 -17.66 2.73 -0.04
C ALA A 64 -16.54 3.08 0.96
N ILE A 65 -15.34 3.42 0.46
CA ILE A 65 -14.22 3.87 1.32
C ILE A 65 -14.62 5.11 2.12
N ASN A 66 -15.18 6.12 1.46
CA ASN A 66 -15.61 7.35 2.12
C ASN A 66 -16.69 7.10 3.19
N GLN A 67 -17.63 6.19 2.93
CA GLN A 67 -18.68 5.82 3.90
C GLN A 67 -18.10 5.10 5.12
N ILE A 68 -17.12 4.21 4.94
CA ILE A 68 -16.45 3.50 6.04
C ILE A 68 -15.67 4.48 6.92
N LEU A 69 -15.01 5.47 6.32
CA LEU A 69 -14.28 6.50 7.06
C LEU A 69 -15.24 7.45 7.80
N ALA A 70 -16.33 7.85 7.16
CA ALA A 70 -17.35 8.72 7.75
C ALA A 70 -18.07 8.06 8.94
N SER A 71 -18.24 6.75 8.91
CA SER A 71 -18.86 5.97 10.00
C SER A 71 -17.94 5.73 11.19
N GLY A 72 -16.74 6.34 11.22
CA GLY A 72 -15.90 6.39 12.40
C GLY A 72 -15.31 5.05 12.80
N SER A 73 -15.17 4.11 11.86
CA SER A 73 -14.40 2.89 12.07
C SER A 73 -12.92 3.24 11.92
N PRO A 74 -12.13 3.48 13.00
CA PRO A 74 -10.71 3.70 12.85
C PRO A 74 -10.14 2.43 12.24
N GLN A 75 -9.70 2.54 10.99
CA GLN A 75 -9.06 1.47 10.28
C GLN A 75 -7.81 1.11 11.11
N ARG A 76 -7.85 -0.05 11.77
CA ARG A 76 -6.87 -0.44 12.79
C ARG A 76 -5.56 -0.84 12.12
N HIS A 77 -4.80 0.15 11.66
CA HIS A 77 -3.53 -0.09 11.00
C HIS A 77 -2.44 -0.22 12.03
N ARG A 78 -2.22 -1.47 12.42
CA ARG A 78 -1.09 -1.91 13.22
C ARG A 78 0.18 -1.48 12.49
N LYS A 79 0.86 -0.44 13.00
CA LYS A 79 2.23 -0.08 12.62
C LYS A 79 3.11 -1.33 12.77
N ARG A 80 3.26 -2.11 11.71
CA ARG A 80 4.18 -3.24 11.69
C ARG A 80 5.53 -2.65 11.35
N ASN A 81 6.25 -2.26 12.39
CA ASN A 81 7.64 -1.84 12.29
C ASN A 81 8.45 -2.99 11.69
N PHE A 82 8.75 -2.93 10.40
CA PHE A 82 9.50 -3.97 9.68
C PHE A 82 10.96 -4.10 10.14
N TYR A 83 11.42 -3.28 11.09
CA TYR A 83 12.79 -3.27 11.61
C TYR A 83 12.95 -3.93 13.00
N THR A 84 11.85 -4.28 13.70
CA THR A 84 11.95 -4.72 15.11
C THR A 84 12.37 -6.18 15.27
N THR A 85 12.07 -7.04 14.29
CA THR A 85 12.55 -8.44 14.31
C THR A 85 14.05 -8.55 14.07
N LEU A 86 14.64 -7.64 13.27
CA LEU A 86 16.09 -7.58 13.07
C LEU A 86 16.84 -7.01 14.28
N ALA A 87 16.18 -6.18 15.10
CA ALA A 87 16.74 -5.61 16.32
C ALA A 87 16.72 -6.59 17.51
N LEU A 88 15.79 -7.55 17.54
CA LEU A 88 15.68 -8.55 18.62
C LEU A 88 16.54 -9.81 18.40
N SER A 89 17.06 -10.04 17.20
CA SER A 89 17.96 -11.16 16.90
C SER A 89 19.45 -10.83 17.03
N GLY A 90 19.80 -9.64 17.53
CA GLY A 90 21.19 -9.26 17.82
C GLY A 90 22.09 -9.01 16.59
N VAL A 91 21.61 -9.23 15.37
CA VAL A 91 22.44 -9.10 14.14
C VAL A 91 22.56 -7.66 13.63
N ALA A 92 21.73 -6.71 14.07
CA ALA A 92 21.72 -5.33 13.56
C ALA A 92 22.50 -4.32 14.42
N ALA A 93 23.11 -4.72 15.55
CA ALA A 93 23.82 -3.78 16.43
C ALA A 93 25.14 -3.27 15.81
N ALA A 94 25.75 -4.00 14.87
CA ALA A 94 27.05 -3.64 14.30
C ALA A 94 26.96 -2.55 13.21
N THR A 95 25.87 -2.50 12.43
CA THR A 95 25.72 -1.54 11.33
C THR A 95 25.33 -0.14 11.80
N TYR A 96 24.73 0.00 12.99
CA TYR A 96 24.27 1.30 13.49
C TYR A 96 25.38 2.11 14.20
N PHE A 97 26.49 1.48 14.61
CA PHE A 97 27.50 2.13 15.46
C PHE A 97 28.60 2.90 14.70
N VAL A 98 28.75 2.71 13.38
CA VAL A 98 29.85 3.34 12.62
C VAL A 98 29.52 4.74 12.06
N ALA A 99 28.26 5.19 12.15
CA ALA A 99 27.83 6.46 11.53
C ALA A 99 27.87 7.71 12.44
N ARG A 100 28.35 7.62 13.70
CA ARG A 100 28.30 8.76 14.65
C ARG A 100 29.61 9.12 15.34
N ARG A 101 30.74 9.04 14.63
CA ARG A 101 31.95 9.80 14.99
C ARG A 101 32.19 10.92 13.98
N ARG A 102 31.55 12.06 14.23
CA ARG A 102 32.14 13.37 13.95
C ARG A 102 32.15 14.13 15.28
N VAL A 103 33.32 14.19 15.88
CA VAL A 103 33.80 15.38 16.59
C VAL A 103 35.09 15.74 15.88
#